data_AF-A0A117K7K2-F1
#
_entry.id   AF-A0A117K7K2-F1
#
_cell.length_a   1.000
_cell.length_b   1.000
_cell.length_c   1.000
_cell.angle_alpha   90.00
_cell.angle_beta   90.00
_cell.angle_gamma   90.00
#
_symmetry.space_group_name_H-M   'P 1'
#
loop_
_entity.id
_entity.type
_entity.pdbx_description
1 polymer ?
#
loop_
_entity_poly.entity_id
_entity_poly.type
_entity_poly.pdbx_seq_one_letter_code
_entity_poly.pdbx_strand_id
1 'polypeptide(L)'
;MNGDGDIQVSEAIGYSGALHIGNQNISDLTGIEAFVNLTDLFCHGNQLTTLDVSHNTALTYLGCAENQLTTLNVKNGNNSALIWLYSANNPNLLCIQIDNSNMIGTYWAKDAAATYSSDCQSFLATEETVKKSILTYPNPVKNLLHFSVNADATLYNMVGQKLGSYKNVSQINMEQFAEGTYILVLSDKNGDIIQQTKIAKY
;
A
#
# COMPACT_ATOMS: atom_id res chain seq x y z
N MET A 1 -22.23 9.04 -23.86
CA MET A 1 -23.31 8.84 -22.89
C MET A 1 -24.63 8.80 -23.65
N ASN A 2 -25.38 7.73 -23.47
CA ASN A 2 -26.63 7.35 -24.13
C ASN A 2 -27.85 8.01 -23.45
N GLY A 3 -27.64 8.69 -22.32
CA GLY A 3 -28.66 9.46 -21.60
C GLY A 3 -29.58 8.62 -20.71
N ASP A 4 -29.19 7.39 -20.35
CA ASP A 4 -29.98 6.52 -19.45
C ASP A 4 -29.82 6.85 -17.96
N GLY A 5 -28.88 7.75 -17.62
CA GLY A 5 -28.64 8.20 -16.26
C GLY A 5 -27.57 7.39 -15.52
N ASP A 6 -27.08 6.30 -16.12
CA ASP A 6 -25.96 5.51 -15.64
C ASP A 6 -24.77 5.67 -16.59
N ILE A 7 -23.55 5.44 -16.09
CA ILE A 7 -22.36 5.38 -16.95
C ILE A 7 -22.02 3.90 -17.16
N GLN A 8 -22.18 3.43 -18.39
CA GLN A 8 -21.80 2.07 -18.78
C GLN A 8 -20.31 2.03 -19.13
N VAL A 9 -19.67 0.87 -18.95
CA VAL A 9 -18.23 0.69 -19.26
C VAL A 9 -17.92 1.04 -20.72
N SER A 10 -18.78 0.69 -21.67
CA SER A 10 -18.62 1.04 -23.09
C SER A 10 -18.64 2.55 -23.33
N GLU A 11 -19.35 3.30 -22.49
CA GLU A 11 -19.45 4.75 -22.60
C GLU A 11 -18.26 5.45 -21.96
N ALA A 12 -17.75 4.91 -20.85
CA ALA A 12 -16.50 5.36 -20.25
C ALA A 12 -15.31 5.11 -21.20
N ILE A 13 -15.25 3.94 -21.84
CA ILE A 13 -14.24 3.63 -22.87
C ILE A 13 -14.39 4.57 -24.08
N GLY A 14 -15.62 4.87 -24.49
CA GLY A 14 -15.89 5.77 -25.62
C GLY A 14 -15.64 7.25 -25.33
N TYR A 15 -15.48 7.64 -24.06
CA TYR A 15 -15.24 9.02 -23.69
C TYR A 15 -13.77 9.40 -23.90
N SER A 16 -13.54 10.45 -24.68
CA SER A 16 -12.23 11.07 -24.84
C SER A 16 -12.36 12.58 -24.65
N GLY A 17 -11.48 13.13 -23.82
CA GLY A 17 -11.40 14.56 -23.54
C GLY A 17 -11.06 14.86 -22.09
N ALA A 18 -11.43 16.07 -21.67
CA ALA A 18 -11.14 16.59 -20.34
C ALA A 18 -12.32 16.34 -19.38
N LEU A 19 -12.01 15.91 -18.16
CA LEU A 19 -12.97 15.81 -17.06
C LEU A 19 -12.64 16.87 -16.00
N HIS A 20 -13.54 17.83 -15.84
CA HIS A 20 -13.42 18.92 -14.86
C HIS A 20 -14.41 18.69 -13.72
N ILE A 21 -13.90 18.24 -12.58
CA ILE A 21 -14.66 17.83 -11.40
C ILE A 21 -14.07 18.45 -10.13
N GLY A 22 -13.46 19.63 -10.23
CA GLY A 22 -12.92 20.35 -9.08
C GLY A 22 -14.01 20.99 -8.21
N ASN A 23 -13.76 21.09 -6.91
CA ASN A 23 -14.65 21.72 -5.93
C ASN A 23 -16.05 21.10 -5.86
N GLN A 24 -16.16 19.77 -5.97
CA GLN A 24 -17.44 19.05 -6.01
C GLN A 24 -17.71 18.24 -4.73
N ASN A 25 -16.88 18.38 -3.68
CA ASN A 25 -16.95 17.55 -2.46
C ASN A 25 -16.83 16.05 -2.73
N ILE A 26 -16.05 15.66 -3.75
CA ILE A 26 -15.85 14.26 -4.10
C ILE A 26 -14.83 13.65 -3.12
N SER A 27 -15.19 12.54 -2.48
CA SER A 27 -14.30 11.78 -1.60
C SER A 27 -13.75 10.49 -2.25
N ASP A 28 -14.33 10.06 -3.37
CA ASP A 28 -13.98 8.82 -4.05
C ASP A 28 -14.14 8.99 -5.57
N LEU A 29 -13.10 8.59 -6.32
CA LEU A 29 -13.09 8.56 -7.78
C LEU A 29 -13.01 7.14 -8.35
N THR A 30 -13.40 6.13 -7.57
CA THR A 30 -13.60 4.76 -8.05
C THR A 30 -14.47 4.79 -9.32
N GLY A 31 -14.02 4.06 -10.35
CA GLY A 31 -14.61 4.05 -11.69
C GLY A 31 -13.84 4.90 -12.71
N ILE A 32 -12.94 5.78 -12.27
CA ILE A 32 -12.10 6.58 -13.18
C ILE A 32 -11.21 5.69 -14.07
N GLU A 33 -10.86 4.49 -13.60
CA GLU A 33 -10.09 3.49 -14.33
C GLU A 33 -10.78 3.00 -15.62
N ALA A 34 -12.10 3.15 -15.72
CA ALA A 34 -12.85 2.80 -16.93
C ALA A 34 -12.66 3.83 -18.07
N PHE A 35 -12.23 5.05 -17.76
CA PHE A 35 -12.04 6.14 -18.72
C PHE A 35 -10.63 6.09 -19.34
N VAL A 36 -10.31 4.98 -20.01
CA VAL A 36 -8.96 4.71 -20.55
C VAL A 36 -8.49 5.73 -21.60
N ASN A 37 -9.43 6.42 -22.26
CA ASN A 37 -9.19 7.44 -23.28
C ASN A 37 -9.28 8.89 -22.76
N LEU A 38 -9.38 9.07 -21.43
CA LEU A 38 -9.35 10.38 -20.78
C LEU A 38 -8.00 11.07 -21.02
N THR A 39 -8.02 12.30 -21.52
CA THR A 39 -6.80 13.08 -21.80
C THR A 39 -6.46 14.01 -20.66
N ASP A 40 -7.47 14.59 -20.00
CA ASP A 40 -7.26 15.55 -18.93
C ASP A 40 -8.16 15.25 -17.74
N LEU A 41 -7.60 15.30 -16.53
CA LEU A 41 -8.35 15.14 -15.29
C LEU A 41 -8.03 16.29 -14.34
N PHE A 42 -9.04 17.10 -14.03
CA PHE A 42 -8.95 18.20 -13.06
C PHE A 42 -9.92 17.95 -11.92
N CYS A 43 -9.40 17.46 -10.79
CA CYS A 43 -10.15 17.08 -9.60
C CYS A 43 -9.69 17.84 -8.33
N HIS A 44 -9.17 19.06 -8.51
CA HIS A 44 -8.67 19.89 -7.42
C HIS A 44 -9.77 20.35 -6.44
N GLY A 45 -9.41 20.64 -5.19
CA GLY A 45 -10.35 21.17 -4.20
C GLY A 45 -11.42 20.16 -3.77
N ASN A 46 -11.03 18.90 -3.61
CA ASN A 46 -11.92 17.80 -3.23
C ASN A 46 -11.42 17.15 -1.91
N GLN A 47 -12.02 16.02 -1.54
CA GLN A 47 -11.73 15.30 -0.30
C GLN A 47 -11.10 13.93 -0.56
N LEU A 48 -10.41 13.77 -1.68
CA LEU A 48 -9.79 12.50 -2.07
C LEU A 48 -8.65 12.17 -1.13
N THR A 49 -8.64 10.94 -0.62
CA THR A 49 -7.52 10.39 0.17
C THR A 49 -6.59 9.52 -0.66
N THR A 50 -7.09 8.98 -1.78
CA THR A 50 -6.31 8.22 -2.76
C THR A 50 -6.75 8.60 -4.16
N LEU A 51 -5.84 8.49 -5.12
CA LEU A 51 -6.15 8.63 -6.54
C LEU A 51 -5.29 7.64 -7.34
N ASP A 52 -5.94 6.74 -8.06
CA ASP A 52 -5.30 5.81 -8.97
C ASP A 52 -5.76 6.09 -10.41
N VAL A 53 -4.81 6.48 -11.27
CA VAL A 53 -5.01 6.71 -12.70
C VAL A 53 -4.11 5.82 -13.56
N SER A 54 -3.66 4.69 -13.01
CA SER A 54 -2.79 3.72 -13.71
C SER A 54 -3.41 3.12 -14.96
N HIS A 55 -4.74 3.14 -15.08
CA HIS A 55 -5.47 2.65 -16.26
C HIS A 55 -5.79 3.76 -17.27
N ASN A 56 -5.62 5.03 -16.92
CA ASN A 56 -5.84 6.17 -17.81
C ASN A 56 -4.59 6.44 -18.66
N THR A 57 -4.31 5.52 -19.59
CA THR A 57 -3.07 5.51 -20.39
C THR A 57 -2.94 6.67 -21.39
N ALA A 58 -4.06 7.33 -21.70
CA ALA A 58 -4.12 8.49 -22.60
C ALA A 58 -3.94 9.84 -21.87
N LEU A 59 -3.78 9.84 -20.54
CA LEU A 59 -3.75 11.07 -19.74
C LEU A 59 -2.49 11.90 -20.02
N THR A 60 -2.69 13.16 -20.35
CA THR A 60 -1.64 14.15 -20.67
C THR A 60 -1.59 15.30 -19.65
N TYR A 61 -2.71 15.59 -18.96
CA TYR A 61 -2.80 16.59 -17.90
C TYR A 61 -3.53 16.04 -16.67
N LEU A 62 -2.90 16.18 -15.49
CA LEU A 62 -3.50 15.81 -14.22
C LEU A 62 -3.38 16.94 -13.18
N GLY A 63 -4.50 17.50 -12.77
CA GLY A 63 -4.60 18.42 -11.64
C GLY A 63 -5.39 17.81 -10.48
N CYS A 64 -4.70 17.44 -9.41
CA CYS A 64 -5.28 16.84 -8.21
C CYS A 64 -4.85 17.57 -6.92
N ALA A 65 -4.45 18.83 -7.05
CA ALA A 65 -4.08 19.68 -5.92
C ALA A 65 -5.25 19.94 -4.94
N GLU A 66 -4.94 20.40 -3.74
CA GLU A 66 -5.94 20.75 -2.72
C GLU A 66 -6.89 19.57 -2.41
N ASN A 67 -6.29 18.43 -2.07
CA ASN A 67 -6.98 17.22 -1.61
C ASN A 67 -6.32 16.72 -0.32
N GLN A 68 -6.68 15.52 0.13
CA GLN A 68 -6.12 14.86 1.31
C GLN A 68 -5.34 13.61 0.91
N LEU A 69 -4.73 13.60 -0.30
CA LEU A 69 -4.09 12.42 -0.85
C LEU A 69 -2.97 11.93 0.07
N THR A 70 -2.99 10.65 0.39
CA THR A 70 -1.87 9.93 1.03
C THR A 70 -1.11 9.11 -0.01
N THR A 71 -1.81 8.70 -1.07
CA THR A 71 -1.27 7.97 -2.21
C THR A 71 -1.77 8.57 -3.53
N LEU A 72 -0.87 8.63 -4.50
CA LEU A 72 -1.19 8.99 -5.89
C LEU A 72 -0.48 8.00 -6.81
N ASN A 73 -1.24 7.23 -7.58
CA ASN A 73 -0.69 6.30 -8.55
C ASN A 73 -0.91 6.82 -9.97
N VAL A 74 0.17 7.26 -10.61
CA VAL A 74 0.18 7.69 -12.02
C VAL A 74 0.95 6.71 -12.90
N LYS A 75 1.34 5.54 -12.39
CA LYS A 75 2.12 4.52 -13.12
C LYS A 75 1.25 3.83 -14.18
N ASN A 76 1.10 4.49 -15.33
CA ASN A 76 0.20 4.08 -16.40
C ASN A 76 0.92 3.49 -17.62
N GLY A 77 2.22 3.21 -17.53
CA GLY A 77 3.05 2.72 -18.62
C GLY A 77 3.36 3.75 -19.71
N ASN A 78 2.92 5.01 -19.56
CA ASN A 78 3.09 6.08 -20.54
C ASN A 78 3.31 7.46 -19.89
N ASN A 79 4.02 7.52 -18.76
CA ASN A 79 4.34 8.80 -18.09
C ASN A 79 5.04 9.83 -18.99
N SER A 80 5.70 9.41 -20.07
CA SER A 80 6.24 10.31 -21.10
C SER A 80 5.18 11.17 -21.81
N ALA A 81 3.93 10.73 -21.86
CA ALA A 81 2.82 11.50 -22.42
C ALA A 81 2.17 12.44 -21.40
N LEU A 82 2.42 12.24 -20.09
CA LEU A 82 1.90 13.09 -19.02
C LEU A 82 2.74 14.37 -18.93
N ILE A 83 2.32 15.39 -19.69
CA ILE A 83 3.03 16.66 -19.84
C ILE A 83 2.98 17.48 -18.54
N TRP A 84 1.85 17.46 -17.86
CA TRP A 84 1.60 18.29 -16.69
C TRP A 84 0.96 17.49 -15.55
N LEU A 85 1.55 17.62 -14.37
CA LEU A 85 1.05 17.03 -13.14
C LEU A 85 1.11 18.09 -12.04
N TYR A 86 -0.01 18.35 -11.39
CA TYR A 86 -0.05 19.26 -10.24
C TYR A 86 -0.82 18.61 -9.10
N SER A 87 -0.07 18.17 -8.09
CA SER A 87 -0.58 17.48 -6.90
C SER A 87 -0.21 18.20 -5.61
N ALA A 88 0.14 19.48 -5.66
CA ALA A 88 0.48 20.29 -4.49
C ALA A 88 -0.71 20.49 -3.54
N ASN A 89 -0.44 20.90 -2.31
CA ASN A 89 -1.45 21.06 -1.25
C ASN A 89 -2.17 19.73 -0.92
N ASN A 90 -1.42 18.63 -0.91
CA ASN A 90 -1.77 17.33 -0.36
C ASN A 90 -0.79 16.99 0.76
N PRO A 91 -0.94 17.56 1.96
CA PRO A 91 0.11 17.57 3.00
C PRO A 91 0.51 16.18 3.51
N ASN A 92 -0.33 15.17 3.33
CA ASN A 92 -0.07 13.78 3.74
C ASN A 92 0.44 12.89 2.59
N LEU A 93 0.62 13.45 1.39
CA LEU A 93 1.10 12.69 0.24
C LEU A 93 2.61 12.46 0.40
N LEU A 94 2.99 11.21 0.62
CA LEU A 94 4.40 10.84 0.77
C LEU A 94 5.00 10.32 -0.53
N CYS A 95 4.19 9.68 -1.37
CA CYS A 95 4.70 9.04 -2.58
C CYS A 95 3.73 9.15 -3.76
N ILE A 96 4.30 9.49 -4.91
CA ILE A 96 3.65 9.52 -6.21
C ILE A 96 4.26 8.39 -7.03
N GLN A 97 3.47 7.36 -7.32
CA GLN A 97 3.93 6.17 -8.02
C GLN A 97 3.98 6.43 -9.53
N ILE A 98 5.16 6.24 -10.12
CA ILE A 98 5.46 6.56 -11.52
C ILE A 98 6.07 5.35 -12.24
N ASP A 99 6.17 5.39 -13.56
CA ASP A 99 6.76 4.30 -14.36
C ASP A 99 8.26 4.18 -14.09
N ASN A 100 8.96 5.31 -14.12
CA ASN A 100 10.41 5.39 -13.95
C ASN A 100 10.82 6.79 -13.48
N SER A 101 11.70 6.88 -12.47
CA SER A 101 12.23 8.14 -11.91
C SER A 101 12.89 9.08 -12.93
N ASN A 102 13.28 8.56 -14.09
CA ASN A 102 13.86 9.36 -15.17
C ASN A 102 12.80 10.06 -16.06
N MET A 103 11.50 9.85 -15.79
CA MET A 103 10.38 10.39 -16.57
C MET A 103 9.60 11.48 -15.82
N ILE A 104 10.28 12.24 -14.96
CA ILE A 104 9.64 13.38 -14.29
C ILE A 104 9.46 14.50 -15.33
N GLY A 105 8.21 14.83 -15.64
CA GLY A 105 7.90 15.89 -16.59
C GLY A 105 8.34 17.27 -16.09
N THR A 106 8.71 18.15 -17.02
CA THR A 106 9.19 19.51 -16.72
C THR A 106 8.19 20.34 -15.91
N TYR A 107 6.89 20.05 -16.04
CA TYR A 107 5.82 20.79 -15.37
C TYR A 107 5.11 19.98 -14.29
N TRP A 108 5.84 19.06 -13.65
CA TRP A 108 5.32 18.28 -12.54
C TRP A 108 5.62 18.97 -11.21
N ALA A 109 4.58 19.27 -10.44
CA ALA A 109 4.72 19.85 -9.11
C ALA A 109 3.92 19.07 -8.06
N LYS A 110 4.52 18.98 -6.88
CA LYS A 110 4.06 18.24 -5.70
C LYS A 110 4.50 18.99 -4.45
N ASP A 111 3.97 18.60 -3.30
CA ASP A 111 4.48 19.07 -2.01
C ASP A 111 5.93 18.62 -1.78
N ALA A 112 6.63 19.36 -0.91
CA ALA A 112 8.01 19.06 -0.57
C ALA A 112 8.19 17.67 0.06
N ALA A 113 7.20 17.21 0.84
CA ALA A 113 7.22 15.91 1.52
C ALA A 113 7.03 14.71 0.57
N ALA A 114 6.31 14.90 -0.54
CA ALA A 114 6.04 13.84 -1.49
C ALA A 114 7.32 13.47 -2.27
N THR A 115 7.46 12.21 -2.69
CA THR A 115 8.56 11.74 -3.55
C THR A 115 8.01 11.04 -4.78
N TYR A 116 8.69 11.16 -5.92
CA TYR A 116 8.40 10.35 -7.10
C TYR A 116 9.15 9.02 -7.00
N SER A 117 8.44 7.89 -7.09
CA SER A 117 9.05 6.56 -7.00
C SER A 117 8.39 5.59 -7.95
N SER A 118 9.15 4.64 -8.50
CA SER A 118 8.58 3.52 -9.24
C SER A 118 7.96 2.43 -8.35
N ASP A 119 8.25 2.53 -7.05
CA ASP A 119 7.76 1.66 -5.98
C ASP A 119 7.40 2.49 -4.74
N CYS A 120 6.12 2.84 -4.62
CA CYS A 120 5.59 3.52 -3.44
C CYS A 120 5.26 2.58 -2.28
N GLN A 121 5.28 1.25 -2.48
CA GLN A 121 5.01 0.30 -1.39
C GLN A 121 6.07 0.39 -0.29
N SER A 122 7.29 0.82 -0.64
CA SER A 122 8.35 1.12 0.31
C SER A 122 8.02 2.29 1.27
N PHE A 123 7.14 3.21 0.89
CA PHE A 123 6.70 4.36 1.69
C PHE A 123 5.39 4.09 2.46
N LEU A 124 4.59 3.11 2.00
CA LEU A 124 3.42 2.60 2.73
C LEU A 124 3.81 1.58 3.82
N ALA A 125 5.01 1.02 3.68
CA ALA A 125 5.60 0.13 4.68
C ALA A 125 5.91 0.82 6.02
N THR A 126 5.91 2.16 6.08
CA THR A 126 6.29 2.91 7.28
C THR A 126 5.13 3.33 8.18
N GLU A 127 3.87 3.11 7.80
CA GLU A 127 2.75 3.50 8.68
C GLU A 127 1.78 2.34 9.02
N GLU A 128 1.62 1.27 8.21
CA GLU A 128 0.70 0.17 8.63
C GLU A 128 0.93 -1.26 8.07
N THR A 129 1.78 -1.50 7.06
CA THR A 129 1.67 -2.77 6.28
C THR A 129 2.97 -3.49 5.87
N VAL A 130 3.86 -3.84 6.81
CA VAL A 130 4.54 -5.16 6.76
C VAL A 130 4.73 -5.72 8.17
N LYS A 131 3.63 -6.00 8.89
CA LYS A 131 3.65 -7.24 9.68
C LYS A 131 3.54 -8.39 8.68
N LYS A 132 4.68 -8.83 8.14
CA LYS A 132 4.75 -10.12 7.47
C LYS A 132 4.28 -11.15 8.50
N SER A 133 3.06 -11.63 8.38
CA SER A 133 2.55 -12.66 9.27
C SER A 133 3.36 -13.93 9.02
N ILE A 134 4.25 -14.24 9.96
CA ILE A 134 5.01 -15.48 9.97
C ILE A 134 4.03 -16.55 10.45
N LEU A 135 3.69 -17.48 9.54
CA LEU A 135 2.84 -18.60 9.89
C LEU A 135 3.62 -19.52 10.82
N THR A 136 2.98 -19.93 11.91
CA THR A 136 3.55 -20.85 12.89
C THR A 136 2.74 -22.14 12.87
N TYR A 137 3.40 -23.26 12.61
CA TYR A 137 2.72 -24.54 12.42
C TYR A 137 3.61 -25.73 12.83
N PRO A 138 3.01 -26.84 13.28
CA PRO A 138 1.62 -26.96 13.67
C PRO A 138 1.36 -26.16 14.96
N ASN A 139 0.17 -25.57 15.09
CA ASN A 139 -0.31 -25.00 16.34
C ASN A 139 -1.75 -25.50 16.54
N PRO A 140 -2.00 -26.46 17.45
CA PRO A 140 -1.10 -26.95 18.51
C PRO A 140 0.13 -27.74 18.04
N VAL A 141 1.24 -27.66 18.78
CA VAL A 141 2.54 -28.32 18.51
C VAL A 141 2.81 -29.45 19.49
N LYS A 142 3.39 -30.56 18.99
CA LYS A 142 3.91 -31.64 19.85
C LYS A 142 5.41 -31.47 20.13
N ASN A 143 6.22 -31.63 19.08
CA ASN A 143 7.69 -31.61 19.19
C ASN A 143 8.34 -30.41 18.52
N LEU A 144 7.97 -30.09 17.28
CA LEU A 144 8.68 -29.11 16.46
C LEU A 144 7.71 -28.06 15.93
N LEU A 145 7.95 -26.80 16.26
CA LEU A 145 7.18 -25.66 15.76
C LEU A 145 7.96 -25.02 14.60
N HIS A 146 7.34 -24.93 13.43
CA HIS A 146 7.92 -24.36 12.21
C HIS A 146 7.38 -22.97 11.93
N PHE A 147 8.20 -22.17 11.25
CA PHE A 147 7.91 -20.84 10.77
C PHE A 147 7.89 -20.83 9.23
N SER A 148 7.02 -20.03 8.62
CA SER A 148 6.98 -19.89 7.15
C SER A 148 8.24 -19.25 6.55
N VAL A 149 9.00 -18.52 7.37
CA VAL A 149 10.28 -17.90 7.03
C VAL A 149 11.18 -17.86 8.26
N ASN A 150 12.49 -17.71 8.05
CA ASN A 150 13.41 -17.53 9.18
C ASN A 150 13.12 -16.22 9.91
N ALA A 151 13.19 -16.24 11.24
CA ALA A 151 12.97 -15.07 12.08
C ALA A 151 13.74 -15.16 13.40
N ASP A 152 13.88 -14.01 14.06
CA ASP A 152 14.26 -13.97 15.46
C ASP A 152 13.04 -14.26 16.32
N ALA A 153 13.17 -15.16 17.29
CA ALA A 153 12.07 -15.62 18.12
C ALA A 153 12.44 -15.60 19.60
N THR A 154 11.49 -15.21 20.44
CA THR A 154 11.60 -15.34 21.89
C THR A 154 10.35 -16.04 22.42
N LEU A 155 10.56 -17.09 23.21
CA LEU A 155 9.49 -17.89 23.79
C LEU A 155 9.29 -17.51 25.26
N TYR A 156 8.05 -17.30 25.66
CA TYR A 156 7.63 -16.98 27.02
C TYR A 156 6.58 -17.98 27.51
N ASN A 157 6.54 -18.20 28.82
CA ASN A 157 5.38 -18.84 29.46
C ASN A 157 4.26 -17.82 29.72
N MET A 158 3.10 -18.30 30.20
CA MET A 158 1.93 -17.45 30.46
C MET A 158 2.09 -16.45 31.61
N VAL A 159 3.11 -16.58 32.45
CA VAL A 159 3.43 -15.58 33.49
C VAL A 159 4.44 -14.53 33.01
N GLY A 160 4.82 -14.56 31.73
CA GLY A 160 5.73 -13.59 31.12
C GLY A 160 7.23 -13.89 31.34
N GLN A 161 7.57 -15.05 31.90
CA GLN A 161 8.97 -15.46 32.02
C GLN A 161 9.51 -15.90 30.66
N LYS A 162 10.67 -15.35 30.28
CA LYS A 162 11.42 -15.75 29.09
C LYS A 162 12.01 -17.15 29.27
N LEU A 163 11.70 -18.05 28.35
CA LEU A 163 12.19 -19.43 28.31
C LEU A 163 13.39 -19.61 27.37
N GLY A 164 13.47 -18.82 26.30
CA GLY A 164 14.57 -18.90 25.34
C GLY A 164 14.49 -17.82 24.26
N SER A 165 15.64 -17.53 23.64
CA SER A 165 15.74 -16.69 22.44
C SER A 165 16.49 -17.45 21.33
N TYR A 166 16.00 -17.29 20.11
CA TYR A 166 16.46 -17.99 18.92
C TYR A 166 16.67 -16.96 17.82
N LYS A 167 17.83 -16.97 17.18
CA LYS A 167 18.20 -15.96 16.16
C LYS A 167 18.16 -16.59 14.77
N ASN A 168 17.45 -15.95 13.85
CA ASN A 168 17.32 -16.33 12.45
C ASN A 168 16.97 -17.83 12.23
N VAL A 169 16.00 -18.34 13.00
CA VAL A 169 15.58 -19.75 12.93
C VAL A 169 14.29 -19.91 12.13
N SER A 170 14.12 -21.06 11.48
CA SER A 170 12.85 -21.47 10.83
C SER A 170 12.02 -22.41 11.70
N GLN A 171 12.52 -22.83 12.86
CA GLN A 171 11.83 -23.76 13.75
C GLN A 171 12.36 -23.69 15.18
N ILE A 172 11.54 -24.11 16.14
CA ILE A 172 11.91 -24.28 17.55
C ILE A 172 11.55 -25.71 17.97
N ASN A 173 12.52 -26.41 18.58
CA ASN A 173 12.25 -27.66 19.26
C ASN A 173 11.52 -27.38 20.59
N MET A 174 10.28 -27.84 20.66
CA MET A 174 9.39 -27.67 21.79
C MET A 174 9.39 -28.87 22.74
N GLU A 175 10.07 -29.97 22.41
CA GLU A 175 10.09 -31.23 23.17
C GLU A 175 10.52 -31.04 24.64
N GLN A 176 11.48 -30.13 24.88
CA GLN A 176 12.02 -29.82 26.20
C GLN A 176 11.07 -29.03 27.11
N PHE A 177 9.95 -28.49 26.59
CA PHE A 177 8.99 -27.71 27.36
C PHE A 177 7.79 -28.57 27.75
N ALA A 178 7.20 -28.32 28.91
CA ALA A 178 6.00 -29.05 29.38
C ALA A 178 4.77 -28.77 28.50
N GLU A 179 3.78 -29.66 28.51
CA GLU A 179 2.48 -29.38 27.89
C GLU A 179 1.85 -28.10 28.49
N GLY A 180 1.20 -27.29 27.66
CA GLY A 180 0.65 -26.02 28.10
C GLY A 180 0.62 -24.94 27.01
N THR A 181 0.40 -23.71 27.44
CA THR A 181 0.35 -22.54 26.54
C THR A 181 1.60 -21.69 26.68
N TYR A 182 2.09 -21.21 25.53
CA TYR A 182 3.24 -20.33 25.42
C TYR A 182 2.91 -19.10 24.58
N ILE A 183 3.67 -18.03 24.79
CA ILE A 183 3.67 -16.85 23.94
C ILE A 183 4.96 -16.85 23.14
N LEU A 184 4.84 -16.85 21.81
CA LEU A 184 5.94 -16.70 20.88
C LEU A 184 5.94 -15.27 20.36
N VAL A 185 7.03 -14.55 20.59
CA VAL A 185 7.28 -13.21 20.02
C VAL A 185 8.30 -13.36 18.90
N LEU A 186 7.94 -12.90 17.72
CA LEU A 186 8.78 -12.89 16.52
C LEU A 186 9.19 -11.45 16.22
N SER A 187 10.49 -11.27 15.97
CA SER A 187 11.10 -9.97 15.71
C SER A 187 11.88 -9.97 14.40
N ASP A 188 12.09 -8.79 13.84
CA ASP A 188 12.95 -8.59 12.69
C ASP A 188 14.44 -8.55 13.10
N LYS A 189 15.32 -8.37 12.11
CA LYS A 189 16.77 -8.25 12.31
C LYS A 189 17.19 -7.04 13.16
N ASN A 190 16.33 -6.03 13.26
CA ASN A 190 16.59 -4.81 14.04
C ASN A 190 16.08 -4.95 15.49
N GLY A 191 15.30 -5.99 15.77
CA GLY A 191 14.71 -6.28 17.09
C GLY A 191 13.27 -5.81 17.23
N ASP A 192 12.69 -5.22 16.18
CA ASP A 192 11.30 -4.76 16.19
C ASP A 192 10.34 -5.94 16.17
N ILE A 193 9.29 -5.90 16.99
CA ILE A 193 8.32 -6.99 17.09
C ILE A 193 7.46 -7.03 15.84
N ILE A 194 7.59 -8.10 15.06
CA ILE A 194 6.77 -8.37 13.88
C ILE A 194 5.44 -9.01 14.30
N GLN A 195 5.48 -10.02 15.17
CA GLN A 195 4.30 -10.80 15.50
C GLN A 195 4.38 -11.39 16.90
N GLN A 196 3.24 -11.48 17.57
CA GLN A 196 3.08 -12.23 18.80
C GLN A 196 1.97 -13.26 18.60
N THR A 197 2.23 -14.52 18.92
CA THR A 197 1.26 -15.60 18.76
C THR A 197 1.23 -16.53 19.96
N LYS A 198 0.05 -17.08 20.24
CA LYS A 198 -0.17 -18.06 21.30
C LYS A 198 0.09 -19.45 20.73
N ILE A 199 0.97 -20.21 21.36
CA ILE A 199 1.29 -21.59 20.97
C ILE A 199 0.74 -22.54 22.02
N ALA A 200 -0.08 -23.49 21.59
CA ALA A 200 -0.53 -24.59 22.45
C ALA A 200 0.38 -25.80 22.23
N LYS A 201 0.91 -26.38 23.31
CA LYS A 201 1.67 -27.63 23.30
C LYS A 201 0.88 -28.74 23.99
N TYR A 202 0.85 -29.92 23.36
CA TYR A 202 0.24 -31.16 23.84
C TYR A 202 1.17 -32.36 23.61
#